data_AF-A0AA42Q478-F1
#
_entry.id   AF-A0AA42Q478-F1
#
_cell.length_a   1.000
_cell.length_b   1.000
_cell.length_c   1.000
_cell.angle_alpha   90.00
_cell.angle_beta   90.00
_cell.angle_gamma   90.00
#
_symmetry.space_group_name_H-M   'P 1'
#
loop_
_entity.id
_entity.type
_entity.pdbx_description
1 polymer ?
#
loop_
_entity_poly.entity_id
_entity_poly.type
_entity_poly.pdbx_seq_one_letter_code
_entity_poly.pdbx_strand_id
1 'polypeptide(L)'
;MAITAINVFIEVDGKQHIAPIRADAADLFMGMLGAFQKDEKHRATLIPLHDDVSEHLIATRRALLKRIEAQREPPPWPRADPKALAAFDPATKVCSHNCGQSKNDPRSENECKFLCDLCWRVAKEQRNGK
;
A
#
# COMPACT_ATOMS: atom_id res chain seq x y z
N MET A 1 -7.60 19.05 14.97
CA MET A 1 -7.51 19.01 13.51
C MET A 1 -7.09 17.60 13.12
N ALA A 2 -7.79 16.94 12.20
CA ALA A 2 -7.38 15.61 11.73
C ALA A 2 -6.61 15.77 10.42
N ILE A 3 -5.33 15.40 10.41
CA ILE A 3 -4.49 15.47 9.22
C ILE A 3 -4.64 14.14 8.47
N THR A 4 -5.23 14.20 7.28
CA THR A 4 -5.48 13.00 6.46
C THR A 4 -4.36 12.75 5.45
N ALA A 5 -3.52 13.75 5.18
CA ALA A 5 -2.40 13.66 4.25
C ALA A 5 -1.41 14.81 4.42
N ILE A 6 -0.13 14.52 4.26
CA ILE A 6 0.92 15.51 4.04
C ILE A 6 1.78 15.02 2.86
N ASN A 7 2.02 15.88 1.88
CA ASN A 7 2.95 15.60 0.78
C ASN A 7 3.84 16.83 0.63
N VAL A 8 5.14 16.62 0.63
CA VAL A 8 6.11 17.68 0.41
C VAL A 8 6.56 17.61 -1.04
N PHE A 9 6.43 18.70 -1.77
CA PHE A 9 7.06 18.86 -3.08
C PHE A 9 8.41 19.50 -2.87
N ILE A 10 9.46 18.87 -3.39
CA ILE A 10 10.84 19.32 -3.20
C ILE A 10 11.51 19.29 -4.57
N GLU A 11 12.19 20.37 -4.91
CA GLU A 11 13.08 20.37 -6.05
C GLU A 11 14.48 19.95 -5.61
N VAL A 12 15.02 18.91 -6.26
CA VAL A 12 16.39 18.42 -6.03
C VAL A 12 17.02 18.28 -7.40
N ASP A 13 18.15 18.98 -7.61
CA ASP A 13 18.90 18.97 -8.88
C ASP A 13 18.02 19.28 -10.12
N GLY A 14 17.16 20.30 -10.00
CA GLY A 14 16.26 20.72 -11.08
C GLY A 14 15.12 19.74 -11.38
N LYS A 15 14.93 18.71 -10.55
CA LYS A 15 13.86 17.73 -10.68
C LYS A 15 12.87 17.86 -9.53
N GLN A 16 11.59 17.91 -9.89
CA GLN A 16 10.49 17.90 -8.93
C GLN A 16 10.32 16.50 -8.35
N HIS A 17 10.34 16.42 -7.03
CA HIS A 17 10.10 15.22 -6.25
C HIS A 17 8.88 15.42 -5.36
N ILE A 18 8.22 14.31 -5.02
CA ILE A 18 7.17 14.27 -4.01
C ILE A 18 7.58 13.31 -2.90
N ALA A 19 7.47 13.75 -1.66
CA ALA A 19 7.72 12.95 -0.45
C ALA A 19 6.40 12.82 0.34
N PRO A 20 5.65 11.71 0.16
CA PRO A 20 4.46 11.44 0.95
C PRO A 20 4.84 11.12 2.40
N ILE A 21 4.17 11.74 3.37
CA ILE A 21 4.35 11.43 4.80
C ILE A 21 3.21 10.52 5.25
N ARG A 22 3.55 9.51 6.05
CA ARG A 22 2.56 8.59 6.63
C ARG A 22 1.62 9.36 7.55
N ALA A 23 0.34 8.98 7.56
CA ALA A 23 -0.68 9.63 8.39
C ALA A 23 -0.34 9.58 9.89
N ASP A 24 0.25 8.49 10.38
CA ASP A 24 0.64 8.33 11.79
C ASP A 24 1.88 9.16 12.19
N ALA A 25 2.64 9.66 11.22
CA ALA A 25 3.75 10.57 11.44
C ALA A 25 3.36 12.05 11.25
N ALA A 26 2.10 12.33 10.89
CA ALA A 26 1.66 13.67 10.49
C ALA A 26 1.80 14.69 11.62
N ASP A 27 1.38 14.35 12.84
CA ASP A 27 1.43 15.27 13.98
C ASP A 27 2.88 15.62 14.36
N LEU A 28 3.78 14.61 14.34
CA LEU A 28 5.21 14.83 14.57
C LEU A 28 5.80 15.76 13.50
N PHE A 29 5.50 15.52 12.23
CA PHE A 29 5.96 16.37 11.14
C PHE A 29 5.48 17.82 11.30
N MET A 30 4.20 18.01 11.64
CA MET A 30 3.63 19.34 11.86
C MET A 30 4.26 20.08 13.05
N GLY A 31 4.63 19.36 14.11
CA GLY A 31 5.35 19.94 15.25
C GLY A 31 6.72 20.50 14.86
N MET A 32 7.42 19.84 13.94
CA MET A 32 8.73 20.30 13.46
C MET A 32 8.61 21.46 12.46
N LEU A 33 7.57 21.49 11.63
CA LEU A 33 7.46 22.42 10.52
C LEU A 33 7.49 23.89 10.94
N GLY A 34 6.97 24.23 12.12
CA GLY A 34 6.99 25.61 12.64
C GLY A 34 8.39 26.21 12.76
N ALA A 35 9.40 25.40 13.12
CA ALA A 35 10.78 25.84 13.25
C ALA A 35 11.42 26.28 11.92
N PHE A 36 10.84 25.87 10.79
CA PHE A 36 11.35 26.18 9.45
C PHE A 36 10.53 27.25 8.73
N GLN A 37 9.53 27.84 9.39
CA GLN A 37 8.71 28.92 8.85
C GLN A 37 9.24 30.29 9.31
N LYS A 38 9.11 31.28 8.42
CA LYS A 38 9.71 32.63 8.55
C LYS A 38 9.40 33.36 9.86
N ASP A 39 8.30 33.01 10.53
CA ASP A 39 7.81 33.72 11.73
C ASP A 39 8.24 33.09 13.07
N GLU A 40 9.17 32.11 13.07
CA GLU A 40 9.72 31.44 14.28
C GLU A 40 8.69 31.07 15.36
N LYS A 41 7.46 30.74 14.95
CA LYS A 41 6.43 30.30 15.89
C LYS A 41 6.68 28.84 16.25
N HIS A 42 6.53 28.48 17.53
CA HIS A 42 6.55 27.08 18.00
C HIS A 42 5.43 26.19 17.40
N ARG A 43 4.58 26.73 16.52
CA ARG A 43 3.52 26.01 15.82
C ARG A 43 3.57 26.34 14.34
N ALA A 44 3.40 25.31 13.52
CA ALA A 44 3.22 25.47 12.09
C ALA A 44 1.99 26.32 11.78
N THR A 45 2.18 27.29 10.89
CA THR A 45 1.12 28.09 10.28
C THR A 45 0.63 27.36 9.03
N LEU A 46 -0.69 27.21 8.93
CA LEU A 46 -1.39 26.64 7.77
C LEU A 46 -2.34 27.68 7.20
N ILE A 47 -2.25 27.91 5.90
CA ILE A 47 -3.17 28.80 5.17
C ILE A 47 -4.12 27.91 4.37
N PRO A 48 -5.43 27.95 4.62
CA PRO A 48 -6.39 27.21 3.81
C PRO A 48 -6.40 27.79 2.39
N LEU A 49 -6.36 26.91 1.40
CA LEU A 49 -6.51 27.30 0.00
C LEU A 49 -8.00 27.44 -0.32
N HIS A 50 -8.32 28.29 -1.29
CA HIS A 50 -9.68 28.41 -1.82
C HIS A 50 -10.10 27.11 -2.53
N ASP A 51 -11.41 26.86 -2.62
CA ASP A 51 -11.95 25.57 -3.08
C ASP A 51 -11.58 25.26 -4.53
N ASP A 52 -11.59 26.27 -5.40
CA ASP A 52 -11.22 26.15 -6.82
C ASP A 52 -9.77 25.66 -7.01
N VAL A 53 -8.83 26.19 -6.24
CA VAL A 53 -7.42 25.75 -6.24
C VAL A 53 -7.29 24.37 -5.58
N SER A 54 -8.00 24.16 -4.48
CA SER A 54 -7.92 22.92 -3.70
C SER A 54 -8.38 21.70 -4.51
N GLU A 55 -9.42 21.84 -5.33
CA GLU A 55 -9.92 20.76 -6.19
C GLU A 55 -8.84 20.25 -7.14
N HIS A 56 -8.16 21.17 -7.84
CA HIS A 56 -7.09 20.82 -8.79
C HIS A 56 -5.89 20.17 -8.11
N LEU A 57 -5.51 20.62 -6.92
CA LEU A 57 -4.41 20.03 -6.16
C LEU A 57 -4.75 18.64 -5.63
N ILE A 58 -5.99 18.42 -5.17
CA ILE A 58 -6.46 17.11 -4.74
C ILE A 58 -6.47 16.14 -5.93
N ALA A 59 -6.95 16.57 -7.09
CA ALA A 59 -6.94 15.77 -8.32
C ALA A 59 -5.50 15.39 -8.73
N THR A 60 -4.59 16.37 -8.72
CA THR A 60 -3.17 16.17 -9.04
C THR A 60 -2.52 15.17 -8.08
N ARG A 61 -2.75 15.33 -6.77
CA ARG A 61 -2.25 14.39 -5.76
C ARG A 61 -2.71 12.96 -6.04
N ARG A 62 -4.01 12.77 -6.31
CA ARG A 62 -4.56 11.44 -6.60
C ARG A 62 -3.91 10.81 -7.84
N ALA A 63 -3.70 11.60 -8.89
CA ALA A 63 -3.04 11.13 -10.11
C ALA A 63 -1.57 10.73 -9.86
N LEU A 64 -0.81 11.55 -9.12
CA LEU A 64 0.59 11.26 -8.77
C LEU A 64 0.71 9.98 -7.94
N LEU A 65 -0.10 9.84 -6.88
CA LEU A 65 -0.08 8.64 -6.03
C LEU A 65 -0.44 7.37 -6.81
N LYS A 66 -1.44 7.45 -7.70
CA LYS A 66 -1.79 6.34 -8.60
C LYS A 66 -0.62 5.95 -9.49
N ARG A 67 0.14 6.91 -10.00
CA ARG A 67 1.31 6.64 -10.86
C ARG A 67 2.47 6.02 -10.09
N ILE A 68 2.74 6.52 -8.88
CA ILE A 68 3.77 5.98 -7.98
C ILE A 68 3.44 4.52 -7.65
N GLU A 69 2.20 4.24 -7.26
CA GLU A 69 1.77 2.87 -6.94
C GLU A 69 1.90 1.95 -8.16
N ALA A 70 1.53 2.42 -9.36
CA ALA A 70 1.65 1.65 -10.59
C ALA A 70 3.10 1.38 -11.02
N GLN A 71 4.08 2.16 -10.54
CA GLN A 71 5.51 1.96 -10.80
C GLN A 71 6.20 1.14 -9.71
N ARG A 72 5.52 0.87 -8.59
CA ARG A 72 6.06 0.10 -7.50
C ARG A 72 6.14 -1.37 -7.95
N GLU A 73 7.34 -1.95 -7.91
CA GLU A 73 7.46 -3.38 -8.13
C GLU A 73 6.62 -4.13 -7.08
N PRO A 74 5.90 -5.19 -7.48
CA PRO A 74 5.19 -6.00 -6.51
C PRO A 74 6.20 -6.57 -5.51
N PRO A 75 5.82 -6.68 -4.23
CA PRO A 75 6.70 -7.33 -3.26
C PRO A 75 7.06 -8.73 -3.76
N PRO A 76 8.30 -9.21 -3.51
CA PRO A 76 8.74 -10.51 -3.98
C PRO A 76 7.84 -11.66 -3.49
N TRP A 77 7.12 -11.43 -2.39
CA TRP A 77 6.13 -12.35 -1.83
C TRP A 77 4.78 -11.63 -1.75
N PRO A 78 3.96 -11.62 -2.83
CA PRO A 78 2.62 -11.07 -2.77
C PRO A 78 1.82 -11.78 -1.68
N ARG A 79 1.09 -11.02 -0.87
CA ARG A 79 0.25 -11.55 0.21
C ARG A 79 -1.18 -11.71 -0.28
N ALA A 80 -1.83 -12.75 0.20
CA ALA A 80 -3.25 -12.95 -0.07
C ALA A 80 -4.09 -11.92 0.70
N ASP A 81 -5.28 -11.60 0.17
CA ASP A 81 -6.30 -10.96 0.98
C ASP A 81 -6.62 -11.85 2.20
N PRO A 82 -6.51 -11.35 3.44
CA PRO A 82 -6.66 -12.18 4.64
C PRO A 82 -8.03 -12.83 4.76
N LYS A 83 -9.10 -12.17 4.28
CA LYS A 83 -10.46 -12.70 4.36
C LYS A 83 -10.66 -13.82 3.33
N ALA A 84 -10.19 -13.63 2.11
CA ALA A 84 -10.21 -14.65 1.07
C ALA A 84 -9.37 -15.87 1.46
N LEU A 85 -8.20 -15.65 2.07
CA LEU A 85 -7.35 -16.72 2.59
C LEU A 85 -8.01 -17.48 3.74
N ALA A 86 -8.68 -16.79 4.67
CA ALA A 86 -9.40 -17.45 5.76
C ALA A 86 -10.58 -18.31 5.26
N ALA A 87 -11.22 -17.90 4.16
CA ALA A 87 -12.29 -18.66 3.51
C ALA A 87 -11.77 -19.76 2.56
N PHE A 88 -10.47 -19.78 2.26
CA PHE A 88 -9.88 -20.74 1.34
C PHE A 88 -9.84 -22.13 1.98
N ASP A 89 -10.37 -23.11 1.27
CA ASP A 89 -10.24 -24.52 1.63
C ASP A 89 -9.06 -25.14 0.86
N PRO A 90 -7.93 -25.47 1.52
CA PRO A 90 -6.76 -26.04 0.86
C PRO A 90 -7.03 -27.37 0.16
N ALA A 91 -8.09 -28.09 0.53
CA ALA A 91 -8.47 -29.33 -0.13
C ALA A 91 -8.98 -29.11 -1.56
N THR A 92 -9.44 -27.90 -1.89
CA THR A 92 -9.95 -27.54 -3.22
C THR A 92 -8.85 -27.30 -4.25
N LYS A 93 -7.58 -27.35 -3.84
CA LYS A 93 -6.43 -27.26 -4.75
C LYS A 93 -5.54 -28.50 -4.62
N VAL A 94 -5.05 -29.02 -5.73
CA VAL A 94 -4.03 -30.08 -5.78
C VAL A 94 -2.77 -29.51 -6.45
N CYS A 95 -1.63 -29.69 -5.78
CA CYS A 95 -0.36 -29.19 -6.27
C CYS A 95 0.21 -30.12 -7.34
N SER A 96 0.62 -29.55 -8.47
CA SER A 96 1.25 -30.27 -9.59
C SER A 96 2.69 -29.85 -9.88
N HIS A 97 3.14 -28.76 -9.25
CA HIS A 97 4.42 -28.10 -9.56
C HIS A 97 5.24 -27.79 -8.30
N ASN A 98 5.00 -28.51 -7.20
CA ASN A 98 5.70 -28.32 -5.93
C ASN A 98 5.63 -26.85 -5.41
N CYS A 99 4.43 -26.24 -5.41
CA CYS A 99 4.16 -24.88 -4.89
C CYS A 99 4.35 -24.77 -3.35
N GLY A 100 5.12 -25.67 -2.72
CA GLY A 100 5.42 -25.61 -1.29
C GLY A 100 6.18 -24.33 -0.91
N GLN A 101 6.17 -24.01 0.38
CA GLN A 101 6.85 -22.83 0.91
C GLN A 101 8.37 -22.96 0.73
N SER A 102 9.02 -21.95 0.15
CA SER A 102 10.49 -21.90 0.10
C SER A 102 11.09 -21.54 1.46
N LYS A 103 12.38 -21.83 1.69
CA LYS A 103 13.07 -21.58 2.99
C LYS A 103 12.94 -20.14 3.50
N ASN A 104 12.87 -19.15 2.60
CA ASN A 104 12.80 -17.73 2.94
C ASN A 104 11.44 -17.10 2.59
N ASP A 105 10.45 -17.92 2.23
CA ASP A 105 9.11 -17.44 1.94
C ASP A 105 8.36 -17.17 3.26
N PRO A 106 7.92 -15.94 3.56
CA PRO A 106 7.25 -15.61 4.81
C PRO A 106 5.75 -16.00 4.80
N ARG A 107 5.23 -16.59 3.72
CA ARG A 107 3.82 -16.99 3.61
C ARG A 107 3.58 -18.37 4.19
N SER A 108 2.38 -18.63 4.70
CA SER A 108 2.02 -20.01 5.08
C SER A 108 1.87 -20.91 3.84
N GLU A 109 2.01 -22.22 4.00
CA GLU A 109 1.76 -23.18 2.90
C GLU A 109 0.39 -23.00 2.25
N ASN A 110 -0.65 -22.76 3.06
CA ASN A 110 -2.01 -22.51 2.57
C ASN A 110 -2.09 -21.24 1.73
N GLU A 111 -1.34 -20.20 2.10
CA GLU A 111 -1.28 -18.95 1.34
C GLU A 111 -0.50 -19.11 0.04
N CYS A 112 0.62 -19.83 0.05
CA CYS A 112 1.34 -20.20 -1.18
C CYS A 112 0.43 -20.97 -2.13
N LYS A 113 -0.33 -21.94 -1.60
CA LYS A 113 -1.29 -22.73 -2.37
C LYS A 113 -2.47 -21.91 -2.87
N PHE A 114 -2.99 -20.99 -2.07
CA PHE A 114 -4.06 -20.06 -2.45
C PHE A 114 -3.63 -19.20 -3.65
N LEU A 115 -2.42 -18.63 -3.60
CA LEU A 115 -1.88 -17.76 -4.65
C LEU A 115 -1.27 -18.51 -5.85
N CYS A 116 -1.04 -19.83 -5.77
CA CYS A 116 -0.49 -20.60 -6.89
C CYS A 116 -1.56 -20.78 -7.99
N ASP A 117 -1.35 -20.14 -9.14
CA ASP A 117 -2.21 -20.29 -10.33
C ASP A 117 -2.00 -21.62 -11.08
N LEU A 118 -0.87 -22.30 -10.80
CA LEU A 118 -0.54 -23.60 -11.39
C LEU A 118 -1.16 -24.80 -10.64
N CYS A 119 -1.76 -24.58 -9.47
CA CYS A 119 -2.47 -25.63 -8.74
C CYS A 119 -3.83 -25.93 -9.38
N TRP A 120 -4.14 -27.20 -9.58
CA TRP A 120 -5.40 -27.66 -10.15
C TRP A 120 -6.52 -27.49 -9.13
N ARG A 121 -7.68 -26.99 -9.57
CA ARG A 121 -8.86 -26.90 -8.71
C ARG A 121 -9.62 -28.22 -8.76
N VAL A 122 -9.94 -28.78 -7.59
CA VAL A 122 -10.76 -29.98 -7.46
C VAL A 122 -12.10 -29.61 -6.84
N ALA A 123 -13.18 -30.07 -7.48
CA ALA A 123 -14.53 -29.91 -6.93
C ALA A 123 -14.65 -30.73 -5.64
N LYS A 124 -15.31 -30.17 -4.62
CA LYS A 124 -15.49 -30.84 -3.31
C LYS A 124 -16.16 -32.22 -3.43
N GLU A 125 -17.04 -32.38 -4.42
CA GLU A 125 -17.83 -33.60 -4.64
C GLU A 125 -17.01 -34.78 -5.17
N GLN A 126 -15.89 -34.54 -5.87
CA GLN A 126 -15.06 -35.61 -6.45
C GLN A 126 -14.20 -36.37 -5.42
N ARG A 127 -14.25 -35.99 -4.14
CA ARG A 127 -13.42 -36.59 -3.08
C ARG A 127 -14.12 -37.70 -2.28
N ASN A 128 -15.46 -37.77 -2.33
CA ASN A 128 -16.25 -38.75 -1.58
C ASN A 128 -16.64 -40.01 -2.38
N GLY A 129 -16.16 -40.13 -3.62
CA GLY A 129 -16.27 -41.38 -4.39
C GLY A 129 -15.18 -42.37 -4.00
N LYS A 130 -15.33 -43.02 -2.85
CA LYS A 130 -14.73 -44.33 -2.57
C LYS A 130 -15.84 -45.36 -2.45
#